data_AF-A0A7W2DUC6-F1
#
_entry.id   AF-A0A7W2DUC6-F1
#
_cell.length_a   1.000
_cell.length_b   1.000
_cell.length_c   1.000
_cell.angle_alpha   90.00
_cell.angle_beta   90.00
_cell.angle_gamma   90.00
#
_symmetry.space_group_name_H-M   'P 1'
#
loop_
_entity.id
_entity.type
_entity.pdbx_description
1 polymer ?
#
loop_
_entity_poly.entity_id
_entity_poly.type
_entity_poly.pdbx_seq_one_letter_code
_entity_poly.pdbx_strand_id
1 'polypeptide(L)'
;MTVIEPHEVVSCLEQDKAAADGQAVVQLMFLDADLMPVGTDRPRFHQVTYPDRGLFDGIATLHRDLAQGEDELDVESSLIRLVDVLLTRHADAPGAASPTLRPRALRHVREMLHSHLNTNITLDDLAAVAGCSKRHLIRSFRQAYGVPPHQYRTLLRLAGAKSMLIAGLSVAETAAELGYCDQSQLNRHFRRRFGMSAGGYARAVR
;
A
#
# COMPACT_ATOMS: atom_id res chain seq x y z
N MET A 1 -21.52 3.83 -24.11
CA MET A 1 -21.71 3.44 -22.70
C MET A 1 -21.27 1.98 -22.61
N THR A 2 -19.98 1.76 -22.40
CA THR A 2 -19.43 0.39 -22.43
C THR A 2 -19.61 -0.21 -21.05
N VAL A 3 -20.60 -1.10 -20.95
CA VAL A 3 -20.83 -1.92 -19.77
C VAL A 3 -19.80 -3.04 -19.82
N ILE A 4 -18.94 -3.11 -18.81
CA ILE A 4 -18.01 -4.23 -18.60
C ILE A 4 -18.67 -5.11 -17.54
N GLU A 5 -19.09 -6.30 -17.95
CA GLU A 5 -19.77 -7.27 -17.10
C GLU A 5 -18.75 -7.98 -16.17
N PRO A 6 -19.05 -8.16 -14.87
CA PRO A 6 -18.11 -8.70 -13.89
C PRO A 6 -18.41 -10.18 -13.60
N HIS A 7 -17.63 -11.10 -14.18
CA HIS A 7 -17.44 -12.46 -13.64
C HIS A 7 -16.53 -13.27 -14.57
N GLU A 8 -15.21 -13.23 -14.35
CA GLU A 8 -14.36 -14.42 -14.46
C GLU A 8 -12.95 -14.11 -13.92
N VAL A 9 -12.71 -14.65 -12.73
CA VAL A 9 -11.46 -15.24 -12.23
C VAL A 9 -10.16 -14.41 -12.27
N VAL A 10 -9.66 -14.13 -11.06
CA VAL A 10 -8.26 -13.83 -10.76
C VAL A 10 -7.35 -14.96 -11.27
N SER A 11 -6.54 -14.71 -12.31
CA SER A 11 -5.14 -15.17 -12.34
C SER A 11 -4.35 -14.52 -13.48
N CYS A 12 -3.10 -14.16 -13.16
CA CYS A 12 -1.95 -14.10 -14.05
C CYS A 12 -1.92 -13.02 -15.14
N LEU A 13 -1.08 -12.00 -14.88
CA LEU A 13 -0.07 -11.45 -15.79
C LEU A 13 -0.08 -12.04 -17.22
N GLU A 14 -0.93 -11.54 -18.11
CA GLU A 14 -0.61 -11.57 -19.53
C GLU A 14 0.39 -10.44 -19.80
N GLN A 15 1.68 -10.77 -19.64
CA GLN A 15 2.75 -10.00 -20.25
C GLN A 15 2.69 -10.23 -21.76
N ASP A 16 1.90 -9.42 -22.47
CA ASP A 16 1.95 -9.46 -23.92
C ASP A 16 3.19 -8.72 -24.42
N LYS A 17 4.05 -9.49 -25.08
CA LYS A 17 5.42 -9.13 -25.43
C LYS A 17 5.43 -8.52 -26.83
N ALA A 18 4.97 -7.28 -26.95
CA ALA A 18 5.08 -6.52 -28.21
C ALA A 18 5.10 -4.99 -27.99
N ALA A 19 6.02 -4.50 -27.15
CA ALA A 19 6.28 -3.07 -27.06
C ALA A 19 7.12 -2.58 -28.26
N ALA A 20 6.45 -2.37 -29.39
CA ALA A 20 7.08 -1.75 -30.56
C ALA A 20 6.12 -0.84 -31.36
N ASP A 21 5.08 -0.26 -30.75
CA ASP A 21 4.29 0.78 -31.45
C ASP A 21 3.34 1.56 -30.53
N GLY A 22 3.84 2.37 -29.58
CA GLY A 22 3.03 3.36 -28.85
C GLY A 22 1.77 2.87 -28.11
N GLN A 23 1.58 1.56 -27.93
CA GLN A 23 0.38 0.98 -27.33
C GLN A 23 0.42 1.16 -25.81
N ALA A 24 -0.63 1.77 -25.27
CA ALA A 24 -0.86 1.84 -23.85
C ALA A 24 -1.20 0.43 -23.32
N VAL A 25 -0.36 -0.10 -22.44
CA VAL A 25 -0.70 -1.31 -21.68
C VAL A 25 -1.72 -0.90 -20.62
N VAL A 26 -2.95 -1.40 -20.75
CA VAL A 26 -4.02 -1.17 -19.79
C VAL A 26 -4.10 -2.36 -18.85
N GLN A 27 -3.86 -2.13 -17.56
CA GLN A 27 -4.06 -3.12 -16.52
C GLN A 27 -5.41 -2.87 -15.85
N LEU A 28 -6.36 -3.79 -16.03
CA LEU A 28 -7.67 -3.74 -15.39
C LEU A 28 -7.58 -4.35 -13.99
N MET A 29 -8.13 -3.66 -12.99
CA MET A 29 -8.26 -4.14 -11.62
C MET A 29 -9.74 -4.22 -11.25
N PHE A 30 -10.14 -5.38 -10.74
CA PHE A 30 -11.46 -5.57 -10.18
C PHE A 30 -11.41 -5.32 -8.67
N LEU A 31 -12.40 -4.60 -8.16
CA LEU A 31 -12.50 -4.24 -6.75
C LEU A 31 -13.51 -5.17 -6.07
N ASP A 32 -13.12 -5.75 -4.95
CA ASP A 32 -14.01 -6.54 -4.14
C ASP A 32 -15.12 -5.67 -3.51
N ALA A 33 -16.28 -6.29 -3.29
CA ALA A 33 -17.45 -5.61 -2.74
C ALA A 33 -17.22 -5.06 -1.32
N ASP A 34 -16.30 -5.66 -0.56
CA ASP A 34 -15.92 -5.21 0.79
C ASP A 34 -15.19 -3.86 0.80
N LEU A 35 -14.66 -3.42 -0.35
CA LEU A 35 -14.05 -2.11 -0.53
C LEU A 35 -15.10 -1.00 -0.69
N MET A 36 -16.35 -1.36 -0.98
CA MET A 36 -17.42 -0.38 -1.17
C MET A 36 -17.86 0.29 0.14
N PRO A 37 -18.45 1.50 0.08
CA PRO A 37 -19.13 2.09 1.22
C PRO A 37 -20.30 1.21 1.67
N VAL A 38 -20.48 1.09 2.99
CA VAL A 38 -21.61 0.32 3.54
C VAL A 38 -22.91 0.93 3.01
N GLY A 39 -23.76 0.08 2.40
CA GLY A 39 -25.02 0.51 1.78
C GLY A 39 -24.88 1.07 0.37
N THR A 40 -23.73 0.92 -0.28
CA THR A 40 -23.51 1.30 -1.68
C THR A 40 -23.02 0.11 -2.49
N ASP A 41 -23.90 -0.49 -3.29
CA ASP A 41 -23.51 -1.58 -4.20
C ASP A 41 -22.93 -1.07 -5.53
N ARG A 42 -23.24 0.17 -5.90
CA ARG A 42 -22.81 0.80 -7.16
C ARG A 42 -22.51 2.29 -6.97
N PRO A 43 -21.24 2.69 -6.72
CA PRO A 43 -20.88 4.10 -6.68
C PRO A 43 -21.14 4.73 -8.05
N ARG A 44 -21.81 5.88 -8.06
CA ARG A 44 -22.03 6.66 -9.29
C ARG A 44 -20.97 7.73 -9.39
N PHE A 45 -20.36 7.85 -10.57
CA PHE A 45 -19.35 8.85 -10.90
C PHE A 45 -19.91 9.73 -12.01
N HIS A 46 -19.93 11.04 -11.76
CA HIS A 46 -20.49 12.00 -12.71
C HIS A 46 -19.51 12.43 -13.81
N GLN A 47 -18.23 12.07 -13.70
CA GLN A 47 -17.20 12.45 -14.65
C GLN A 47 -16.22 11.28 -14.88
N VAL A 48 -15.60 11.26 -16.05
CA VAL A 48 -14.59 10.23 -16.42
C VAL A 48 -13.17 10.73 -16.11
N THR A 49 -12.98 12.04 -15.98
CA THR A 49 -11.69 12.66 -15.71
C THR A 49 -11.82 13.64 -14.56
N TYR A 50 -10.97 13.49 -13.55
CA TYR A 50 -10.95 14.33 -12.37
C TYR A 50 -9.58 14.99 -12.22
N PRO A 51 -9.47 16.33 -12.24
CA PRO A 51 -8.21 17.03 -11.95
C PRO A 51 -7.93 17.01 -10.44
N ASP A 52 -7.78 15.82 -9.85
CA ASP A 52 -7.50 15.61 -8.42
C ASP A 52 -6.06 15.10 -8.23
N ARG A 53 -5.22 15.94 -7.61
CA ARG A 53 -3.82 15.62 -7.32
C ARG A 53 -3.67 14.41 -6.40
N GLY A 54 -4.58 14.23 -5.43
CA GLY A 54 -4.58 13.07 -4.53
C GLY A 54 -4.92 11.77 -5.24
N LEU A 55 -5.80 11.81 -6.25
CA LEU A 55 -6.10 10.67 -7.11
C LEU A 55 -4.89 10.33 -8.00
N PHE A 56 -4.27 11.35 -8.60
CA PHE A 56 -3.04 11.18 -9.38
C PHE A 56 -1.88 10.59 -8.53
N ASP A 57 -1.61 11.16 -7.36
CA ASP A 57 -0.61 10.66 -6.41
C ASP A 57 -0.96 9.23 -5.94
N GLY A 58 -2.26 8.93 -5.83
CA GLY A 58 -2.84 7.59 -5.66
C GLY A 58 -2.36 6.59 -6.70
N ILE A 59 -2.73 6.85 -7.96
CA ILE A 59 -2.42 6.02 -9.12
C ILE A 59 -0.91 5.87 -9.30
N ALA A 60 -0.15 6.96 -9.21
CA ALA A 60 1.29 6.94 -9.37
C ALA A 60 2.00 6.12 -8.27
N THR A 61 1.44 6.09 -7.06
CA THR A 61 1.96 5.24 -5.97
C THR A 61 1.68 3.77 -6.25
N LEU A 62 0.41 3.42 -6.49
CA LEU A 62 0.02 2.04 -6.80
C LEU A 62 0.79 1.47 -8.00
N HIS A 63 0.92 2.24 -9.08
CA HIS A 63 1.68 1.83 -10.26
C HIS A 63 3.15 1.53 -9.92
N ARG A 64 3.79 2.37 -9.08
CA ARG A 64 5.17 2.10 -8.65
C ARG A 64 5.25 0.85 -7.78
N ASP A 65 4.33 0.67 -6.84
CA ASP A 65 4.36 -0.46 -5.91
C ASP A 65 4.20 -1.79 -6.68
N LEU A 66 3.30 -1.82 -7.68
CA LEU A 66 3.13 -2.95 -8.60
C LEU A 66 4.35 -3.19 -9.48
N ALA A 67 4.91 -2.14 -10.08
CA ALA A 67 6.06 -2.26 -10.99
C ALA A 67 7.36 -2.64 -10.28
N GLN A 68 7.48 -2.35 -8.97
CA GLN A 68 8.71 -2.57 -8.19
C GLN A 68 8.72 -3.87 -7.40
N GLY A 69 7.64 -4.66 -7.48
CA GLY A 69 7.52 -5.92 -6.74
C GLY A 69 7.55 -5.69 -5.23
N GLU A 70 6.79 -4.69 -4.76
CA GLU A 70 6.62 -4.47 -3.32
C GLU A 70 5.81 -5.60 -2.67
N ASP A 71 5.83 -5.65 -1.34
CA ASP A 71 5.10 -6.66 -0.59
C ASP A 71 3.59 -6.55 -0.84
N GLU A 72 2.89 -7.68 -0.75
CA GLU A 72 1.44 -7.78 -0.98
C GLU A 72 0.64 -6.78 -0.15
N LEU A 73 1.00 -6.64 1.14
CA LEU A 73 0.40 -5.64 2.05
C LEU A 73 0.52 -4.21 1.53
N ASP A 74 1.67 -3.88 0.91
CA ASP A 74 1.96 -2.54 0.43
C ASP A 74 1.12 -2.22 -0.80
N VAL A 75 1.08 -3.14 -1.76
CA VAL A 75 0.27 -3.04 -2.98
C VAL A 75 -1.22 -2.94 -2.63
N GLU A 76 -1.73 -3.86 -1.82
CA GLU A 76 -3.13 -3.91 -1.43
C GLU A 76 -3.52 -2.63 -0.67
N SER A 77 -2.68 -2.16 0.25
CA SER A 77 -2.96 -0.93 0.99
C SER A 77 -2.96 0.32 0.10
N SER A 78 -2.08 0.38 -0.89
CA SER A 78 -2.04 1.47 -1.88
C SER A 78 -3.28 1.48 -2.76
N LEU A 79 -3.77 0.30 -3.17
CA LEU A 79 -5.01 0.15 -3.93
C LEU A 79 -6.21 0.63 -3.12
N ILE A 80 -6.37 0.14 -1.89
CA ILE A 80 -7.52 0.50 -1.05
C ILE A 80 -7.50 1.99 -0.70
N ARG A 81 -6.32 2.60 -0.55
CA ARG A 81 -6.20 4.06 -0.37
C ARG A 81 -6.66 4.82 -1.62
N LEU A 82 -6.26 4.38 -2.81
CA LEU A 82 -6.69 5.00 -4.07
C LEU A 82 -8.22 4.94 -4.19
N VAL A 83 -8.80 3.78 -3.91
CA VAL A 83 -10.24 3.53 -3.92
C VAL A 83 -10.97 4.39 -2.89
N ASP A 84 -10.44 4.51 -1.67
CA ASP A 84 -11.01 5.37 -0.63
C ASP A 84 -11.03 6.84 -1.08
N VAL A 85 -9.96 7.35 -1.68
CA VAL A 85 -9.90 8.72 -2.22
C VAL A 85 -10.90 8.91 -3.36
N LEU A 86 -10.98 7.95 -4.29
CA LEU A 86 -11.91 7.98 -5.41
C LEU A 86 -13.36 8.01 -4.92
N LEU A 87 -13.74 7.10 -4.03
CA LEU A 87 -15.11 6.97 -3.53
C LEU A 87 -15.51 8.14 -2.64
N THR A 88 -14.64 8.59 -1.73
CA THR A 88 -15.00 9.65 -0.76
C THR A 88 -15.11 11.03 -1.39
N ARG A 89 -14.43 11.28 -2.51
CA ARG A 89 -14.38 12.61 -3.14
C ARG A 89 -15.22 12.72 -4.40
N HIS A 90 -15.39 11.62 -5.13
CA HIS A 90 -15.89 11.66 -6.51
C HIS A 90 -17.09 10.75 -6.77
N ALA A 91 -17.48 9.89 -5.82
CA ALA A 91 -18.69 9.08 -5.93
C ALA A 91 -19.88 9.69 -5.19
N ASP A 92 -21.09 9.54 -5.73
CA ASP A 92 -22.35 9.85 -5.04
C ASP A 92 -22.75 8.76 -4.05
N ALA A 93 -21.78 8.21 -3.34
CA ALA A 93 -22.04 7.32 -2.24
C ALA A 93 -22.36 8.18 -1.01
N PRO A 94 -23.40 7.86 -0.22
CA PRO A 94 -23.54 8.44 1.11
C PRO A 94 -22.32 8.02 1.92
N GLY A 95 -21.32 8.91 1.96
CA GLY A 95 -20.15 8.79 2.80
C GLY A 95 -20.56 8.97 4.24
N ALA A 96 -21.27 8.00 4.81
CA ALA A 96 -21.48 7.95 6.24
C ALA A 96 -20.09 8.00 6.86
N ALA A 97 -19.78 9.11 7.53
CA ALA A 97 -18.54 9.32 8.24
C ALA A 97 -18.47 8.25 9.34
N SER A 98 -17.94 7.09 8.99
CA SER A 98 -17.76 6.01 9.94
C SER A 98 -16.81 6.54 11.01
N PRO A 99 -17.17 6.44 12.30
CA PRO A 99 -16.32 6.94 13.36
C PRO A 99 -14.95 6.28 13.28
N THR A 100 -13.89 7.00 13.63
CA THR A 100 -12.54 6.45 13.69
C THR A 100 -12.53 5.25 14.63
N LEU A 101 -11.77 4.20 14.28
CA LEU A 101 -11.58 3.05 15.15
C LEU A 101 -11.17 3.45 16.57
N ARG A 102 -11.59 2.62 17.54
CA ARG A 102 -11.20 2.82 18.95
C ARG A 102 -9.66 2.83 19.07
N PRO A 103 -9.07 3.74 19.86
CA PRO A 103 -7.62 3.84 20.02
C PRO A 103 -6.94 2.51 20.41
N ARG A 104 -7.62 1.66 21.19
CA ARG A 104 -7.13 0.33 21.55
C ARG A 104 -6.95 -0.59 20.34
N ALA A 105 -7.89 -0.62 19.41
CA ALA A 105 -7.81 -1.43 18.20
C ALA A 105 -6.63 -0.97 17.32
N LEU A 106 -6.50 0.35 17.13
CA LEU A 106 -5.37 0.94 16.38
C LEU A 106 -4.01 0.68 17.04
N ARG A 107 -3.96 0.59 18.37
CA ARG A 107 -2.74 0.21 19.09
C ARG A 107 -2.38 -1.26 18.86
N HIS A 108 -3.34 -2.18 18.90
CA HIS A 108 -3.07 -3.60 18.60
C HIS A 108 -2.56 -3.80 17.16
N VAL A 109 -3.16 -3.13 16.18
CA VAL A 109 -2.66 -3.13 14.80
C VAL A 109 -1.21 -2.64 14.74
N ARG A 110 -0.92 -1.52 15.43
CA ARG A 110 0.43 -0.97 15.49
C ARG A 110 1.42 -1.95 16.12
N GLU A 111 1.04 -2.60 17.23
CA GLU A 111 1.85 -3.62 17.90
C GLU A 111 2.14 -4.80 16.98
N MET A 112 1.13 -5.29 16.25
CA MET A 112 1.28 -6.37 15.27
C MET A 112 2.27 -6.01 14.15
N LEU A 113 2.23 -4.77 13.65
CA LEU A 113 3.20 -4.27 12.67
C LEU A 113 4.63 -4.18 13.23
N HIS A 114 4.81 -3.93 14.52
CA HIS A 114 6.14 -3.90 15.14
C HIS A 114 6.70 -5.31 15.34
N SER A 115 5.86 -6.28 15.69
CA SER A 115 6.33 -7.63 16.03
C SER A 115 6.64 -8.51 14.82
N HIS A 116 6.20 -8.13 13.62
CA HIS A 116 6.35 -8.95 12.41
C HIS A 116 6.91 -8.13 11.23
N LEU A 117 8.12 -7.59 11.40
CA LEU A 117 8.78 -6.84 10.32
C LEU A 117 9.21 -7.76 9.18
N ASN A 118 9.65 -8.98 9.47
CA ASN A 118 10.19 -9.94 8.51
C ASN A 118 9.18 -10.98 7.98
N THR A 119 7.95 -10.96 8.49
CA THR A 119 6.93 -11.97 8.18
C THR A 119 5.87 -11.38 7.26
N ASN A 120 5.24 -12.18 6.39
CA ASN A 120 4.17 -11.68 5.54
C ASN A 120 2.88 -11.49 6.38
N ILE A 121 2.58 -10.27 6.81
CA ILE A 121 1.28 -9.91 7.37
C ILE A 121 0.40 -9.39 6.24
N THR A 122 -0.82 -9.91 6.15
CA THR A 122 -1.82 -9.43 5.17
C THR A 122 -2.65 -8.29 5.75
N LEU A 123 -3.32 -7.52 4.89
CA LEU A 123 -4.21 -6.48 5.38
C LEU A 123 -5.45 -7.05 6.06
N ASP A 124 -5.86 -8.26 5.65
CA ASP A 124 -6.94 -9.02 6.28
C ASP A 124 -6.60 -9.39 7.73
N ASP A 125 -5.36 -9.77 8.02
CA ASP A 125 -4.91 -10.03 9.40
C ASP A 125 -5.05 -8.77 10.27
N LEU A 126 -4.62 -7.62 9.77
CA LEU A 126 -4.72 -6.34 10.48
C LEU A 126 -6.17 -5.92 10.67
N ALA A 127 -7.01 -6.14 9.65
CA ALA A 127 -8.44 -5.83 9.67
C ALA A 127 -9.19 -6.70 10.68
N ALA A 128 -8.86 -7.99 10.75
CA ALA A 128 -9.39 -8.94 11.71
C ALA A 128 -9.03 -8.54 13.16
N VAL A 129 -7.77 -8.18 13.42
CA VAL A 129 -7.33 -7.69 14.74
C VAL A 129 -8.05 -6.39 15.14
N ALA A 130 -8.35 -5.53 14.18
CA ALA A 130 -9.10 -4.30 14.41
C ALA A 130 -10.63 -4.49 14.49
N GLY A 131 -11.16 -5.62 14.02
CA GLY A 131 -12.59 -5.90 13.93
C GLY A 131 -13.32 -4.98 12.95
N CYS A 132 -12.73 -4.69 11.79
CA CYS A 132 -13.30 -3.77 10.79
C CYS A 132 -12.91 -4.13 9.36
N SER A 133 -13.46 -3.44 8.37
CA SER A 133 -13.03 -3.61 6.97
C SER A 133 -11.66 -2.98 6.72
N LYS A 134 -10.93 -3.49 5.72
CA LYS A 134 -9.62 -3.00 5.28
C LYS A 134 -9.60 -1.50 4.98
N ARG A 135 -10.63 -1.00 4.30
CA ARG A 135 -10.80 0.44 4.01
C ARG A 135 -10.98 1.27 5.28
N HIS A 136 -11.81 0.81 6.20
CA HIS A 136 -12.03 1.48 7.48
C HIS A 136 -10.75 1.51 8.33
N LEU A 137 -9.99 0.41 8.32
CA LEU A 137 -8.68 0.31 8.95
C LEU A 137 -7.69 1.34 8.39
N ILE A 138 -7.46 1.35 7.08
CA ILE A 138 -6.49 2.26 6.44
C ILE A 138 -6.80 3.71 6.77
N ARG A 139 -8.07 4.10 6.62
CA ARG A 139 -8.54 5.45 6.92
C ARG A 139 -8.32 5.80 8.39
N SER A 140 -8.73 4.93 9.31
CA SER A 140 -8.62 5.19 10.76
C SER A 140 -7.16 5.19 11.25
N PHE A 141 -6.33 4.28 10.73
CA PHE A 141 -4.92 4.19 11.07
C PHE A 141 -4.16 5.43 10.60
N ARG A 142 -4.43 5.90 9.37
CA ARG A 142 -3.84 7.15 8.87
C ARG A 142 -4.29 8.36 9.68
N GLN A 143 -5.55 8.44 10.09
CA GLN A 143 -6.03 9.53 10.95
C GLN A 143 -5.30 9.55 12.29
N ALA A 144 -4.98 8.38 12.87
CA ALA A 144 -4.32 8.30 14.16
C ALA A 144 -2.78 8.44 14.09
N TYR A 145 -2.13 7.93 13.05
CA TYR A 145 -0.67 7.84 12.96
C TYR A 145 -0.05 8.62 11.79
N GLY A 146 -0.86 9.38 11.05
CA GLY A 146 -0.44 10.26 9.95
C GLY A 146 -0.19 9.54 8.62
N VAL A 147 0.13 8.24 8.65
CA VAL A 147 0.42 7.41 7.47
C VAL A 147 -0.36 6.10 7.50
N PRO A 148 -0.66 5.49 6.34
CA PRO A 148 -1.28 4.16 6.27
C PRO A 148 -0.39 3.03 6.84
N PRO A 149 -0.96 1.85 7.15
CA PRO A 149 -0.23 0.69 7.68
C PRO A 149 1.02 0.28 6.89
N HIS A 150 0.94 0.21 5.56
CA HIS A 150 2.09 -0.15 4.69
C HIS A 150 3.28 0.81 4.81
N GLN A 151 3.02 2.12 4.75
CA GLN A 151 4.07 3.13 4.92
C GLN A 151 4.64 3.08 6.33
N TYR A 152 3.78 2.83 7.32
CA TYR A 152 4.21 2.67 8.70
C TYR A 152 5.17 1.49 8.84
N ARG A 153 4.82 0.32 8.28
CA ARG A 153 5.69 -0.86 8.26
C ARG A 153 7.03 -0.59 7.56
N THR A 154 7.00 0.07 6.41
CA THR A 154 8.22 0.50 5.70
C THR A 154 9.08 1.40 6.57
N LEU A 155 8.49 2.35 7.30
CA LEU A 155 9.23 3.21 8.23
C LEU A 155 9.85 2.43 9.39
N LEU A 156 9.15 1.44 9.94
CA LEU A 156 9.69 0.57 10.99
C LEU A 156 10.88 -0.24 10.47
N ARG A 157 10.75 -0.86 9.30
CA ARG A 157 11.86 -1.58 8.65
C ARG A 157 13.06 -0.68 8.43
N LEU A 158 12.86 0.54 7.90
CA LEU A 158 13.95 1.49 7.69
C LEU A 158 14.61 1.96 9.01
N ALA A 159 13.85 2.10 10.09
CA ALA A 159 14.41 2.39 11.41
C ALA A 159 15.24 1.21 11.95
N GLY A 160 14.77 -0.02 11.77
CA GLY A 160 15.52 -1.24 12.05
C GLY A 160 16.81 -1.32 11.24
N ALA A 161 16.73 -1.00 9.95
CA ALA A 161 17.87 -1.02 9.03
C ALA A 161 18.98 -0.08 9.51
N LYS A 162 18.63 1.16 9.92
CA LYS A 162 19.63 2.08 10.48
C LYS A 162 20.36 1.47 11.67
N SER A 163 19.61 0.87 12.59
CA SER A 163 20.16 0.28 13.83
C SER A 163 21.11 -0.89 13.52
N MET A 164 20.71 -1.78 12.60
CA MET A 164 21.52 -2.92 12.17
C MET A 164 22.79 -2.51 11.42
N LEU A 165 22.71 -1.50 10.55
CA LEU A 165 23.86 -1.00 9.80
C LEU A 165 24.88 -0.31 10.71
N ILE A 166 24.43 0.43 11.74
CA ILE A 166 25.29 0.99 12.78
C ILE A 166 25.96 -0.13 13.59
N ALA A 167 25.23 -1.21 13.88
CA ALA A 167 25.77 -2.38 14.57
C ALA A 167 26.75 -3.22 13.71
N GLY A 168 27.00 -2.82 12.46
CA GLY A 168 28.02 -3.44 11.61
C GLY A 168 27.50 -4.52 10.67
N LEU A 169 26.20 -4.86 10.68
CA LEU A 169 25.65 -5.82 9.72
C LEU A 169 25.83 -5.31 8.28
N SER A 170 26.00 -6.25 7.34
CA SER A 170 26.03 -5.93 5.92
C SER A 170 24.64 -5.49 5.42
N VAL A 171 24.61 -4.81 4.28
CA VAL A 171 23.34 -4.39 3.66
C VAL A 171 22.48 -5.60 3.27
N ALA A 172 23.11 -6.69 2.83
CA ALA A 172 22.43 -7.92 2.44
C ALA A 172 21.81 -8.63 3.65
N GLU A 173 22.56 -8.78 4.75
CA GLU A 173 22.03 -9.36 6.00
C GLU A 173 20.89 -8.50 6.55
N THR A 174 21.07 -7.18 6.59
CA THR A 174 20.04 -6.25 7.05
C THR A 174 18.76 -6.36 6.22
N ALA A 175 18.88 -6.53 4.90
CA ALA A 175 17.73 -6.71 4.02
C ALA A 175 16.96 -7.99 4.37
N ALA A 176 17.68 -9.13 4.52
CA ALA A 176 17.08 -10.40 4.86
C ALA A 176 16.40 -10.38 6.24
N GLU A 177 17.06 -9.83 7.27
CA GLU A 177 16.53 -9.73 8.64
C GLU A 177 15.25 -8.89 8.73
N LEU A 178 15.06 -7.93 7.82
CA LEU A 178 13.89 -7.07 7.78
C LEU A 178 12.82 -7.55 6.80
N GLY A 179 13.05 -8.69 6.15
CA GLY A 179 12.13 -9.29 5.18
C GLY A 179 12.01 -8.51 3.88
N TYR A 180 13.08 -7.84 3.44
CA TYR A 180 13.18 -7.35 2.07
C TYR A 180 13.53 -8.50 1.13
N CYS A 181 12.99 -8.50 -0.09
CA CYS A 181 13.27 -9.55 -1.07
C CYS A 181 14.75 -9.60 -1.47
N ASP A 182 15.39 -8.44 -1.54
CA ASP A 182 16.81 -8.28 -1.79
C ASP A 182 17.35 -6.96 -1.22
N GLN A 183 18.68 -6.80 -1.25
CA GLN A 183 19.32 -5.55 -0.87
C GLN A 183 18.95 -4.36 -1.79
N SER A 184 18.47 -4.61 -3.00
CA SER A 184 18.09 -3.56 -3.95
C SER A 184 16.80 -2.88 -3.48
N GLN A 185 15.81 -3.62 -3.00
CA GLN A 185 14.57 -3.11 -2.41
C GLN A 185 14.86 -2.27 -1.18
N LEU A 186 15.68 -2.78 -0.25
CA LEU A 186 16.14 -2.00 0.90
C LEU A 186 16.80 -0.68 0.44
N ASN A 187 17.73 -0.74 -0.52
CA ASN A 187 18.40 0.45 -1.03
C ASN A 187 17.43 1.46 -1.69
N ARG A 188 16.41 0.99 -2.40
CA ARG A 188 15.36 1.86 -2.99
C ARG A 188 14.59 2.58 -1.89
N HIS A 189 14.09 1.85 -0.89
CA HIS A 189 13.35 2.43 0.24
C HIS A 189 14.22 3.38 1.07
N PHE A 190 15.47 3.00 1.32
CA PHE A 190 16.42 3.83 2.07
C PHE A 190 16.74 5.13 1.32
N ARG A 191 16.99 5.07 -0.01
CA ARG A 191 17.21 6.27 -0.84
C ARG A 191 16.00 7.18 -0.86
N ARG A 192 14.82 6.62 -1.09
CA ARG A 192 13.55 7.37 -1.11
C ARG A 192 13.33 8.13 0.21
N ARG A 193 13.73 7.55 1.34
CA ARG A 193 13.50 8.13 2.66
C ARG A 193 14.61 9.04 3.19
N PHE A 194 15.87 8.73 2.89
CA PHE A 194 17.06 9.37 3.49
C PHE A 194 18.00 10.03 2.47
N GLY A 195 17.69 9.98 1.17
CA GLY A 195 18.49 10.60 0.12
C GLY A 195 19.78 9.86 -0.24
N MET A 196 20.09 8.73 0.41
CA MET A 196 21.27 7.90 0.15
C MET A 196 20.94 6.41 0.23
N SER A 197 21.79 5.54 -0.32
CA SER A 197 21.61 4.09 -0.18
C SER A 197 21.94 3.61 1.24
N ALA A 198 21.39 2.46 1.62
CA ALA A 198 21.76 1.78 2.86
C ALA A 198 23.28 1.52 2.91
N GLY A 199 23.88 1.10 1.79
CA GLY A 199 25.33 0.94 1.70
C GLY A 199 26.13 2.26 1.72
N GLY A 200 25.53 3.38 1.31
CA GLY A 200 26.11 4.71 1.50
C GLY A 200 26.12 5.09 2.99
N TYR A 201 24.98 4.89 3.65
CA TYR A 201 24.82 5.13 5.07
C TYR A 201 25.76 4.28 5.92
N ALA A 202 25.85 2.97 5.64
CA ALA A 202 26.72 2.03 6.35
C ALA A 202 28.20 2.43 6.29
N ARG A 203 28.66 2.97 5.16
CA ARG A 203 30.04 3.48 5.02
C ARG A 203 30.27 4.80 5.77
N ALA A 204 29.23 5.60 5.95
CA ALA A 204 29.33 6.90 6.62
C ALA A 204 29.32 6.79 8.16
N VAL A 205 28.78 5.69 8.70
CA VAL A 205 28.64 5.46 10.16
C VAL A 205 29.68 4.50 10.73
N ARG A 206 30.56 3.93 9.89
CA ARG A 206 31.69 3.08 10.29
C ARG A 206 32.98 3.89 10.20
#